data_AF-A0A093X643-F1
#
_entry.id   AF-A0A093X643-F1
#
_cell.length_a   1.000
_cell.length_b   1.000
_cell.length_c   1.000
_cell.angle_alpha   90.00
_cell.angle_beta   90.00
_cell.angle_gamma   90.00
#
_symmetry.space_group_name_H-M   'P 1'
#
loop_
_entity.id
_entity.type
_entity.pdbx_description
1 polymer ?
#
loop_
_entity_poly.entity_id
_entity_poly.type
_entity_poly.pdbx_seq_one_letter_code
_entity_poly.pdbx_strand_id
1 'polypeptide(L)'
;ARSYTPIPPLTTTSNLPSSTPGSLRFLIRRELGGEVSTYLSRLPTGATIDVRGPVVEYAIPPDVSEVVFLAGGTGIAPAMQAVRAVLGDSGGDQNKKVKILWANRRRDECAGAPVSTPWYAPLRFWGAPSGGEEPPSPLVEELRGLEARYAGQVEVKYFIDAEGSFIDGKGILDAVREGTKKREGKKMIMVAGPEGFVKHYVGARVWEGGEEKQGPLGGVVKGLRLNGWEVVKL
;
A
#
# COMPACT_ATOMS: atom_id res chain seq x y z
N ALA A 1 -5.10 3.93 -22.88
CA ALA A 1 -5.74 3.23 -21.75
C ALA A 1 -4.85 3.37 -20.52
N ARG A 2 -5.43 3.48 -19.31
CA ARG A 2 -4.68 3.59 -18.05
C ARG A 2 -4.92 2.34 -17.20
N SER A 3 -3.86 1.80 -16.61
CA SER A 3 -3.95 0.65 -15.72
C SER A 3 -4.46 1.07 -14.34
N TYR A 4 -5.37 0.29 -13.77
CA TYR A 4 -5.87 0.44 -12.41
C TYR A 4 -5.84 -0.91 -11.71
N THR A 5 -5.25 -0.96 -10.51
CA THR A 5 -5.28 -2.16 -9.68
C THR A 5 -6.62 -2.20 -8.94
N PRO A 6 -7.42 -3.27 -9.08
CA PRO A 6 -8.63 -3.41 -8.27
C PRO A 6 -8.24 -3.57 -6.79
N ILE A 7 -9.08 -3.07 -5.89
CA ILE A 7 -9.00 -3.36 -4.46
C ILE A 7 -9.55 -4.77 -4.24
N PRO A 8 -9.02 -5.56 -3.28
CA PRO A 8 -9.61 -6.84 -2.90
C PRO A 8 -11.12 -6.74 -2.60
N PRO A 9 -11.91 -7.81 -2.69
CA PRO A 9 -13.32 -7.79 -2.27
C PRO A 9 -13.48 -7.45 -0.78
N LEU A 10 -14.61 -6.85 -0.39
CA LEU A 10 -14.93 -6.65 1.02
C LEU A 10 -15.15 -8.02 1.66
N THR A 11 -14.44 -8.28 2.75
CA THR A 11 -14.75 -9.44 3.59
C THR A 11 -15.69 -9.05 4.71
N THR A 12 -16.54 -10.00 5.11
CA THR A 12 -17.69 -9.87 6.04
C THR A 12 -17.38 -9.30 7.44
N THR A 13 -16.12 -8.96 7.73
CA THR A 13 -15.65 -8.31 8.96
C THR A 13 -15.68 -6.78 8.90
N SER A 14 -15.99 -6.19 7.75
CA SER A 14 -16.20 -4.75 7.59
C SER A 14 -17.65 -4.38 7.91
N ASN A 15 -17.87 -3.24 8.58
CA ASN A 15 -19.22 -2.65 8.74
C ASN A 15 -19.81 -2.14 7.41
N LEU A 16 -19.05 -2.20 6.30
CA LEU A 16 -19.56 -1.96 4.95
C LEU A 16 -20.31 -3.20 4.42
N PRO A 17 -21.36 -3.01 3.60
CA PRO A 17 -22.09 -4.11 2.99
C PRO A 17 -21.12 -5.03 2.22
N SER A 18 -21.27 -6.34 2.38
CA SER A 18 -20.46 -7.33 1.65
C SER A 18 -20.52 -7.05 0.14
N SER A 19 -19.37 -7.12 -0.53
CA SER A 19 -19.31 -6.84 -1.96
C SER A 19 -20.18 -7.84 -2.72
N THR A 20 -21.05 -7.37 -3.62
CA THR A 20 -21.80 -8.22 -4.54
C THR A 20 -20.82 -9.10 -5.31
N PRO A 21 -20.99 -10.45 -5.33
CA PRO A 21 -20.15 -11.33 -6.13
C PRO A 21 -20.08 -10.84 -7.59
N GLY A 22 -18.85 -10.74 -8.13
CA GLY A 22 -18.62 -10.22 -9.48
C GLY A 22 -18.42 -8.70 -9.57
N SER A 23 -18.47 -7.96 -8.45
CA SER A 23 -18.13 -6.53 -8.44
C SER A 23 -16.61 -6.29 -8.35
N LEU A 24 -16.13 -5.29 -9.10
CA LEU A 24 -14.76 -4.77 -9.00
C LEU A 24 -14.80 -3.40 -8.32
N ARG A 25 -13.85 -3.15 -7.43
CA ARG A 25 -13.69 -1.86 -6.74
C ARG A 25 -12.34 -1.26 -7.11
N PHE A 26 -12.31 0.04 -7.34
CA PHE A 26 -11.09 0.76 -7.74
C PHE A 26 -10.92 2.00 -6.88
N LEU A 27 -9.68 2.28 -6.49
CA LEU A 27 -9.29 3.56 -5.90
C LEU A 27 -8.77 4.47 -7.02
N ILE A 28 -9.54 5.51 -7.36
CA ILE A 28 -9.21 6.39 -8.48
C ILE A 28 -9.02 7.80 -7.96
N ARG A 29 -7.78 8.28 -8.01
CA ARG A 29 -7.47 9.69 -7.81
C ARG A 29 -7.80 10.46 -9.08
N ARG A 30 -8.53 11.57 -8.93
CA ARG A 30 -8.78 12.50 -10.02
C ARG A 30 -7.51 13.32 -10.27
N GLU A 31 -6.85 13.06 -11.39
CA GLU A 31 -5.69 13.83 -11.82
C GLU A 31 -6.12 15.05 -12.63
N LEU A 32 -5.52 16.21 -12.33
CA LEU A 32 -5.71 17.42 -13.13
C LEU A 32 -5.13 17.18 -14.54
N GLY A 33 -5.95 17.40 -15.57
CA GLY A 33 -5.57 17.08 -16.95
C GLY A 33 -5.58 15.59 -17.30
N GLY A 34 -5.93 14.70 -16.36
CA GLY A 34 -6.05 13.27 -16.63
C GLY A 34 -7.33 12.93 -17.39
N GLU A 35 -7.22 12.40 -18.60
CA GLU A 35 -8.36 12.03 -19.44
C GLU A 35 -9.27 10.99 -18.77
N VAL A 36 -8.71 9.81 -18.46
CA VAL A 36 -9.48 8.66 -17.93
C VAL A 36 -10.03 8.95 -16.53
N SER A 37 -9.23 9.54 -15.65
CA SER A 37 -9.69 9.87 -14.29
C SER A 37 -10.79 10.93 -14.30
N THR A 38 -10.72 11.89 -15.23
CA THR A 38 -11.78 12.90 -15.38
C THR A 38 -13.05 12.28 -15.97
N TYR A 39 -12.93 11.46 -17.02
CA TYR A 39 -14.03 10.71 -17.60
C TYR A 39 -14.77 9.89 -16.53
N LEU A 40 -14.06 9.04 -15.79
CA LEU A 40 -14.64 8.21 -14.74
C LEU A 40 -15.29 9.02 -13.63
N SER A 41 -14.71 10.16 -13.23
CA SER A 41 -15.27 11.04 -12.19
C SER A 41 -16.58 11.72 -12.57
N ARG A 42 -16.95 11.74 -13.86
CA ARG A 42 -18.16 12.37 -14.38
C ARG A 42 -19.26 11.38 -14.73
N LEU A 43 -18.97 10.08 -14.71
CA LEU A 43 -19.96 9.07 -15.05
C LEU A 43 -21.05 8.98 -13.97
N PRO A 44 -22.34 8.96 -14.37
CA PRO A 44 -23.40 8.68 -13.43
C PRO A 44 -23.42 7.19 -13.05
N THR A 45 -24.02 6.89 -11.91
CA THR A 45 -24.31 5.50 -11.50
C THR A 45 -25.13 4.80 -12.59
N GLY A 46 -24.75 3.55 -12.91
CA GLY A 46 -25.37 2.76 -13.97
C GLY A 46 -24.73 2.93 -15.36
N ALA A 47 -23.77 3.83 -15.52
CA ALA A 47 -23.00 3.95 -16.76
C ALA A 47 -22.17 2.69 -17.05
N THR A 48 -22.06 2.35 -18.33
CA THR A 48 -21.19 1.27 -18.80
C THR A 48 -19.76 1.78 -18.98
N ILE A 49 -18.79 0.93 -18.63
CA ILE A 49 -17.37 1.16 -18.88
C ILE A 49 -16.77 -0.06 -19.57
N ASP A 50 -15.87 0.18 -20.52
CA ASP A 50 -15.09 -0.89 -21.13
C ASP A 50 -13.87 -1.20 -20.28
N VAL A 51 -13.69 -2.47 -19.95
CA VAL A 51 -12.57 -2.95 -19.14
C VAL A 51 -11.77 -3.96 -19.95
N ARG A 52 -10.45 -3.79 -19.97
CA ARG A 52 -9.51 -4.76 -20.54
C ARG A 52 -8.62 -5.29 -19.42
N GLY A 53 -8.45 -6.61 -19.37
CA GLY A 53 -7.66 -7.30 -18.37
C GLY A 53 -8.31 -8.60 -17.91
N PRO A 54 -7.88 -9.16 -16.77
CA PRO A 54 -6.81 -8.66 -15.90
C PRO A 54 -5.43 -8.76 -16.56
N VAL A 55 -4.52 -7.86 -16.18
CA VAL A 55 -3.10 -7.95 -16.54
C VAL A 55 -2.33 -8.20 -15.24
N VAL A 56 -1.56 -9.29 -15.22
CA VAL A 56 -0.68 -9.62 -14.08
C VAL A 56 0.68 -9.02 -14.36
N GLU A 57 0.97 -7.89 -13.75
CA GLU A 57 2.28 -7.23 -13.86
C GLU A 57 3.35 -7.96 -13.04
N TYR A 58 2.97 -8.46 -11.87
CA TYR A 58 3.85 -9.26 -11.02
C TYR A 58 3.05 -10.28 -10.22
N ALA A 59 3.46 -11.54 -10.26
CA ALA A 59 2.90 -12.61 -9.44
C ALA A 59 3.81 -12.84 -8.23
N ILE A 60 3.29 -12.62 -7.02
CA ILE A 60 4.05 -12.85 -5.78
C ILE A 60 4.29 -14.36 -5.62
N PRO A 61 5.56 -14.82 -5.51
CA PRO A 61 5.85 -16.23 -5.32
C PRO A 61 5.26 -16.78 -4.01
N PRO A 62 4.80 -18.05 -3.98
CA PRO A 62 4.16 -18.64 -2.80
C PRO A 62 5.10 -18.80 -1.60
N ASP A 63 6.41 -18.86 -1.84
CA ASP A 63 7.48 -18.96 -0.85
C ASP A 63 7.87 -17.61 -0.22
N VAL A 64 7.19 -16.51 -0.56
CA VAL A 64 7.38 -15.21 0.10
C VAL A 64 6.78 -15.25 1.50
N SER A 65 7.59 -14.91 2.49
CA SER A 65 7.20 -14.87 3.89
C SER A 65 7.21 -13.47 4.50
N GLU A 66 7.95 -12.52 3.92
CA GLU A 66 7.99 -11.15 4.41
C GLU A 66 7.88 -10.16 3.26
N VAL A 67 6.91 -9.24 3.35
CA VAL A 67 6.77 -8.12 2.42
C VAL A 67 6.81 -6.80 3.19
N VAL A 68 7.64 -5.87 2.74
CA VAL A 68 7.55 -4.45 3.09
C VAL A 68 7.11 -3.71 1.84
N PHE A 69 5.90 -3.14 1.88
CA PHE A 69 5.29 -2.46 0.75
C PHE A 69 5.34 -0.94 0.95
N LEU A 70 5.99 -0.22 0.05
CA LEU A 70 6.00 1.24 0.01
C LEU A 70 4.90 1.69 -0.96
N ALA A 71 3.82 2.26 -0.41
CA ALA A 71 2.67 2.68 -1.18
C ALA A 71 2.60 4.22 -1.23
N GLY A 72 2.62 4.80 -2.43
CA GLY A 72 2.38 6.22 -2.65
C GLY A 72 0.98 6.47 -3.17
N GLY A 73 0.14 7.19 -2.42
CA GLY A 73 -1.24 7.53 -2.81
C GLY A 73 -2.05 6.29 -3.19
N THR A 74 -2.51 6.21 -4.44
CA THR A 74 -3.31 5.06 -4.92
C THR A 74 -2.52 3.74 -5.03
N GLY A 75 -1.20 3.77 -4.83
CA GLY A 75 -0.35 2.57 -4.70
C GLY A 75 -0.70 1.67 -3.51
N ILE A 76 -1.62 2.10 -2.64
CA ILE A 76 -2.22 1.25 -1.60
C ILE A 76 -3.05 0.10 -2.16
N ALA A 77 -3.67 0.25 -3.35
CA ALA A 77 -4.45 -0.81 -3.97
C ALA A 77 -3.62 -2.08 -4.27
N PRO A 78 -2.45 -2.02 -4.94
CA PRO A 78 -1.57 -3.18 -5.08
C PRO A 78 -1.00 -3.67 -3.75
N ALA A 79 -0.81 -2.80 -2.75
CA ALA A 79 -0.40 -3.24 -1.41
C ALA A 79 -1.45 -4.15 -0.75
N MET A 80 -2.74 -3.80 -0.87
CA MET A 80 -3.85 -4.62 -0.37
C MET A 80 -3.95 -5.95 -1.13
N GLN A 81 -3.70 -5.95 -2.44
CA GLN A 81 -3.60 -7.20 -3.22
C GLN A 81 -2.42 -8.06 -2.76
N ALA A 82 -1.28 -7.46 -2.44
CA ALA A 82 -0.13 -8.17 -1.91
C ALA A 82 -0.43 -8.84 -0.56
N VAL A 83 -1.18 -8.17 0.33
CA VAL A 83 -1.66 -8.79 1.58
C VAL A 83 -2.45 -10.06 1.29
N ARG A 84 -3.43 -10.00 0.39
CA ARG A 84 -4.25 -11.16 0.04
C ARG A 84 -3.44 -12.27 -0.63
N ALA A 85 -2.52 -11.92 -1.52
CA ALA A 85 -1.68 -12.90 -2.21
C ALA A 85 -0.70 -13.62 -1.26
N VAL A 86 -0.15 -12.91 -0.26
CA VAL A 86 0.80 -13.47 0.71
C VAL A 86 0.08 -14.28 1.79
N LEU A 87 -0.99 -13.75 2.38
CA LEU A 87 -1.65 -14.33 3.56
C LEU A 87 -2.83 -15.25 3.21
N GLY A 88 -3.32 -15.20 1.97
CA GLY A 88 -4.49 -15.95 1.51
C GLY A 88 -5.79 -15.51 2.17
N ASP A 89 -6.90 -16.15 1.78
CA ASP A 89 -8.24 -15.83 2.27
C ASP A 89 -8.54 -16.41 3.66
N SER A 90 -7.72 -17.33 4.18
CA SER A 90 -8.00 -18.05 5.45
C SER A 90 -7.02 -17.75 6.58
N GLY A 91 -6.09 -16.79 6.43
CA GLY A 91 -5.14 -16.41 7.48
C GLY A 91 -4.15 -17.53 7.86
N GLY A 92 -3.79 -18.37 6.87
CA GLY A 92 -3.33 -19.75 7.11
C GLY A 92 -1.89 -19.92 7.58
N ASP A 93 -1.02 -18.91 7.46
CA ASP A 93 0.40 -19.04 7.83
C ASP A 93 0.89 -17.87 8.69
N GLN A 94 0.92 -18.09 10.01
CA GLN A 94 1.42 -17.15 11.02
C GLN A 94 2.90 -16.78 10.83
N ASN A 95 3.62 -17.50 9.98
CA ASN A 95 5.00 -17.18 9.62
C ASN A 95 5.07 -16.04 8.59
N LYS A 96 3.98 -15.74 7.87
CA LYS A 96 3.96 -14.69 6.85
C LYS A 96 3.60 -13.32 7.41
N LYS A 97 4.28 -12.29 6.93
CA LYS A 97 4.07 -10.89 7.33
C LYS A 97 4.08 -9.93 6.16
N VAL A 98 3.20 -8.94 6.22
CA VAL A 98 3.13 -7.82 5.27
C VAL A 98 3.06 -6.52 6.04
N LYS A 99 4.03 -5.64 5.84
CA LYS A 99 4.02 -4.27 6.38
C LYS A 99 3.80 -3.29 5.26
N ILE A 100 2.89 -2.35 5.41
CA ILE A 100 2.59 -1.30 4.44
C ILE A 100 3.02 0.04 5.02
N LEU A 101 3.90 0.74 4.32
CA LEU A 101 4.28 2.12 4.58
C LEU A 101 3.52 2.98 3.56
N TRP A 102 2.41 3.60 3.98
CA TRP A 102 1.50 4.33 3.09
C TRP A 102 1.71 5.85 3.19
N ALA A 103 2.26 6.42 2.13
CA ALA A 103 2.50 7.85 1.99
C ALA A 103 1.35 8.57 1.29
N ASN A 104 0.87 9.63 1.93
CA ASN A 104 -0.22 10.50 1.50
C ASN A 104 0.26 11.95 1.47
N ARG A 105 -0.30 12.76 0.58
CA ARG A 105 0.04 14.19 0.55
C ARG A 105 -0.68 14.97 1.65
N ARG A 106 -1.91 14.58 1.96
CA ARG A 106 -2.82 15.32 2.85
C ARG A 106 -3.64 14.37 3.73
N ARG A 107 -4.08 14.88 4.89
CA ARG A 107 -4.92 14.15 5.85
C ARG A 107 -6.20 13.60 5.22
N ASP A 108 -6.86 14.36 4.35
CA ASP A 108 -8.14 13.97 3.74
C ASP A 108 -8.02 12.70 2.86
N GLU A 109 -6.82 12.39 2.35
CA GLU A 109 -6.56 11.16 1.60
C GLU A 109 -6.59 9.91 2.50
N CYS A 110 -6.43 10.08 3.82
CA CYS A 110 -6.42 9.03 4.83
C CYS A 110 -7.19 9.43 6.09
N ALA A 111 -8.34 10.08 5.92
CA ALA A 111 -9.18 10.55 7.04
C ALA A 111 -9.42 9.44 8.08
N GLY A 112 -9.30 9.80 9.36
CA GLY A 112 -9.33 8.89 10.50
C GLY A 112 -8.09 8.02 10.71
N ALA A 113 -7.04 8.06 9.87
CA ALA A 113 -5.81 7.31 10.13
C ALA A 113 -5.12 7.77 11.44
N PRO A 114 -4.53 6.85 12.23
CA PRO A 114 -3.88 7.18 13.49
C PRO A 114 -2.70 8.16 13.28
N VAL A 115 -2.54 9.10 14.21
CA VAL A 115 -1.41 10.04 14.19
C VAL A 115 -0.16 9.31 14.69
N SER A 116 0.93 9.36 13.92
CA SER A 116 2.22 8.88 14.42
C SER A 116 2.73 9.83 15.50
N THR A 117 2.73 9.42 16.76
CA THR A 117 3.40 10.18 17.84
C THR A 117 4.92 9.99 17.73
N PRO A 118 5.71 11.07 17.60
CA PRO A 118 7.16 10.94 17.62
C PRO A 118 7.68 10.44 18.98
N TRP A 119 8.76 9.66 19.00
CA TRP A 119 9.35 9.10 20.22
C TRP A 119 9.86 10.16 21.23
N TYR A 120 10.04 11.41 20.79
CA TYR A 120 10.46 12.54 21.62
C TYR A 120 9.28 13.39 22.13
N ALA A 121 8.03 13.02 21.85
CA ALA A 121 6.87 13.74 22.36
C ALA A 121 6.82 13.63 23.90
N PRO A 122 6.81 14.76 24.66
CA PRO A 122 6.90 14.72 26.10
C PRO A 122 5.67 14.04 26.74
N LEU A 123 5.88 13.38 27.89
CA LEU A 123 4.91 12.58 28.65
C LEU A 123 3.61 13.34 29.07
N ARG A 124 3.52 14.66 28.82
CA ARG A 124 2.32 15.49 29.02
C ARG A 124 1.24 15.33 27.94
N PHE A 125 1.48 14.51 26.92
CA PHE A 125 0.52 14.21 25.85
C PHE A 125 -0.52 13.13 26.21
N TRP A 126 -0.72 12.79 27.50
CA TRP A 126 -1.87 12.02 28.02
C TRP A 126 -3.21 12.81 27.92
N GLY A 127 -3.44 13.52 26.82
CA GLY A 127 -4.59 14.39 26.63
C GLY A 127 -4.53 15.38 25.46
N ALA A 128 -3.58 15.24 24.52
CA ALA A 128 -3.65 16.01 23.27
C ALA A 128 -4.46 15.23 22.23
N PRO A 129 -5.16 15.91 21.32
CA PRO A 129 -6.32 15.35 20.64
C PRO A 129 -5.92 14.14 19.82
N SER A 130 -6.63 13.02 20.04
CA SER A 130 -6.78 11.95 19.07
C SER A 130 -6.92 12.60 17.69
N GLY A 131 -6.02 12.32 16.76
CA GLY A 131 -6.06 12.97 15.46
C GLY A 131 -7.43 12.83 14.80
N GLY A 132 -8.11 13.95 14.68
CA GLY A 132 -9.37 14.13 13.96
C GLY A 132 -10.58 13.48 14.61
N GLU A 133 -11.53 14.30 15.04
CA GLU A 133 -12.93 13.92 15.27
C GLU A 133 -13.65 13.38 14.00
N GLU A 134 -12.97 13.35 12.86
CA GLU A 134 -13.55 12.90 11.59
C GLU A 134 -13.65 11.37 11.52
N PRO A 135 -14.78 10.84 11.04
CA PRO A 135 -14.94 9.41 10.85
C PRO A 135 -13.90 8.90 9.84
N PRO A 136 -13.39 7.67 10.02
CA PRO A 136 -12.44 7.09 9.09
C PRO A 136 -13.03 7.00 7.67
N SER A 137 -12.19 7.30 6.68
CA SER A 137 -12.58 7.07 5.28
C SER A 137 -12.83 5.58 5.04
N PRO A 138 -13.68 5.19 4.06
CA PRO A 138 -13.96 3.78 3.76
C PRO A 138 -12.69 2.95 3.51
N LEU A 139 -11.65 3.57 2.94
CA LEU A 139 -10.36 2.92 2.70
C LEU A 139 -9.60 2.68 4.02
N VAL A 140 -9.59 3.64 4.93
CA VAL A 140 -8.96 3.48 6.26
C VAL A 140 -9.73 2.46 7.11
N GLU A 141 -11.06 2.44 7.05
CA GLU A 141 -11.88 1.40 7.68
C GLU A 141 -11.53 0.01 7.14
N GLU A 142 -11.34 -0.12 5.82
CA GLU A 142 -10.96 -1.38 5.20
C GLU A 142 -9.55 -1.83 5.60
N LEU A 143 -8.58 -0.92 5.64
CA LEU A 143 -7.23 -1.21 6.12
C LEU A 143 -7.22 -1.65 7.58
N ARG A 144 -8.01 -1.01 8.44
CA ARG A 144 -8.20 -1.45 9.83
C ARG A 144 -8.84 -2.83 9.93
N GLY A 145 -9.84 -3.10 9.11
CA GLY A 145 -10.46 -4.43 9.00
C GLY A 145 -9.45 -5.49 8.56
N LEU A 146 -8.52 -5.13 7.69
CA LEU A 146 -7.42 -5.98 7.24
C LEU A 146 -6.42 -6.27 8.37
N GLU A 147 -5.99 -5.24 9.10
CA GLU A 147 -5.11 -5.38 10.28
C GLU A 147 -5.77 -6.23 11.37
N ALA A 148 -7.05 -6.02 11.64
CA ALA A 148 -7.81 -6.78 12.63
C ALA A 148 -7.96 -8.26 12.24
N ARG A 149 -8.23 -8.53 10.96
CA ARG A 149 -8.37 -9.90 10.43
C ARG A 149 -7.05 -10.68 10.47
N TYR A 150 -5.95 -10.01 10.15
CA TYR A 150 -4.62 -10.59 10.07
C TYR A 150 -3.73 -10.09 11.21
N ALA A 151 -4.27 -10.12 12.43
CA ALA A 151 -3.62 -9.56 13.61
C ALA A 151 -2.19 -10.10 13.79
N GLY A 152 -1.22 -9.19 13.87
CA GLY A 152 0.20 -9.53 14.01
C GLY A 152 0.92 -9.94 12.72
N GLN A 153 0.19 -10.14 11.62
CA GLN A 153 0.72 -10.44 10.28
C GLN A 153 0.68 -9.21 9.36
N VAL A 154 -0.31 -8.35 9.51
CA VAL A 154 -0.43 -7.08 8.75
C VAL A 154 -0.21 -5.89 9.68
N GLU A 155 0.55 -4.91 9.19
CA GLU A 155 0.75 -3.63 9.85
C GLU A 155 0.74 -2.51 8.80
N VAL A 156 -0.02 -1.45 9.03
CA VAL A 156 -0.11 -0.28 8.15
C VAL A 156 0.38 0.95 8.91
N LYS A 157 1.48 1.55 8.46
CA LYS A 157 1.97 2.84 8.96
C LYS A 157 1.62 3.94 7.95
N TYR A 158 1.16 5.07 8.47
CA TYR A 158 0.68 6.21 7.70
C TYR A 158 1.70 7.34 7.74
N PHE A 159 2.00 7.92 6.58
CA PHE A 159 2.91 9.05 6.41
C PHE A 159 2.18 10.14 5.64
N ILE A 160 2.25 11.38 6.11
CA ILE A 160 1.46 12.49 5.59
C ILE A 160 2.39 13.70 5.41
N ASP A 161 2.65 14.06 4.15
CA ASP A 161 3.61 15.11 3.80
C ASP A 161 3.22 16.46 4.42
N ALA A 162 1.94 16.83 4.36
CA ALA A 162 1.42 18.07 4.94
C ALA A 162 1.55 18.14 6.48
N GLU A 163 1.75 17.01 7.15
CA GLU A 163 1.99 16.91 8.60
C GLU A 163 3.48 16.72 8.92
N GLY A 164 4.36 16.75 7.90
CA GLY A 164 5.80 16.58 8.06
C GLY A 164 6.25 15.14 8.36
N SER A 165 5.42 14.16 8.05
CA SER A 165 5.74 12.73 8.24
C SER A 165 6.08 12.07 6.91
N PHE A 166 7.26 11.46 6.83
CA PHE A 166 7.82 10.88 5.60
C PHE A 166 8.39 9.48 5.85
N ILE A 167 8.37 8.63 4.82
CA ILE A 167 9.06 7.34 4.85
C ILE A 167 10.54 7.61 4.65
N ASP A 168 11.32 7.64 5.73
CA ASP A 168 12.77 7.78 5.66
C ASP A 168 13.49 6.42 5.67
N GLY A 169 14.81 6.45 5.49
CA GLY A 169 15.62 5.23 5.51
C GLY A 169 15.52 4.46 6.83
N LYS A 170 15.29 5.17 7.95
CA LYS A 170 15.10 4.56 9.26
C LYS A 170 13.76 3.82 9.33
N GLY A 171 12.67 4.41 8.89
CA GLY A 171 11.35 3.79 8.84
C GLY A 171 11.33 2.51 7.99
N ILE A 172 12.07 2.50 6.87
CA ILE A 172 12.26 1.30 6.06
C ILE A 172 13.08 0.25 6.81
N LEU A 173 14.19 0.64 7.45
CA LEU A 173 15.00 -0.28 8.27
C LEU A 173 14.19 -0.88 9.42
N ASP A 174 13.40 -0.09 10.11
CA ASP A 174 12.56 -0.52 11.23
C ASP A 174 11.51 -1.54 10.74
N ALA A 175 10.85 -1.25 9.61
CA ALA A 175 9.91 -2.19 8.99
C ALA A 175 10.57 -3.53 8.60
N VAL A 176 11.81 -3.49 8.10
CA VAL A 176 12.58 -4.68 7.70
C VAL A 176 13.13 -5.46 8.91
N ARG A 177 13.46 -4.78 10.02
CA ARG A 177 14.09 -5.38 11.21
C ARG A 177 13.12 -5.96 12.22
N GLU A 178 11.89 -5.48 12.31
CA GLU A 178 10.87 -5.95 13.25
C GLU A 178 10.38 -7.40 13.01
N GLY A 179 11.05 -8.15 12.13
CA GLY A 179 10.92 -9.58 11.96
C GLY A 179 11.93 -10.39 12.80
N THR A 180 11.87 -10.30 14.14
CA THR A 180 12.80 -10.99 15.06
C THR A 180 12.66 -12.52 15.12
N LYS A 181 11.67 -13.11 14.44
CA LYS A 181 11.60 -14.56 14.21
C LYS A 181 12.20 -14.88 12.85
N LYS A 182 13.19 -15.78 12.82
CA LYS A 182 13.76 -16.34 11.58
C LYS A 182 12.63 -17.03 10.80
N ARG A 183 12.10 -16.34 9.80
CA ARG A 183 11.10 -16.87 8.88
C ARG A 183 11.82 -17.55 7.73
N GLU A 184 11.35 -18.73 7.36
CA GLU A 184 11.77 -19.39 6.14
C GLU A 184 11.00 -18.78 4.96
N GLY A 185 11.66 -18.62 3.82
CA GLY A 185 11.07 -18.00 2.62
C GLY A 185 11.72 -16.69 2.19
N LYS A 186 11.28 -16.21 1.03
CA LYS A 186 11.79 -14.98 0.40
C LYS A 186 11.25 -13.73 1.10
N LYS A 187 12.07 -12.69 1.11
CA LYS A 187 11.73 -11.37 1.63
C LYS A 187 11.71 -10.37 0.50
N MET A 188 10.68 -9.55 0.44
CA MET A 188 10.45 -8.64 -0.66
C MET A 188 10.16 -7.22 -0.20
N ILE A 189 10.75 -6.25 -0.89
CA ILE A 189 10.37 -4.85 -0.83
C ILE A 189 9.63 -4.54 -2.13
N MET A 190 8.37 -4.19 -2.02
CA MET A 190 7.54 -3.82 -3.16
C MET A 190 7.25 -2.33 -3.10
N VAL A 191 7.26 -1.63 -4.23
CA VAL A 191 7.03 -0.18 -4.27
C VAL A 191 6.05 0.13 -5.37
N ALA A 192 4.95 0.80 -5.05
CA ALA A 192 3.96 1.26 -6.02
C ALA A 192 3.53 2.70 -5.72
N GLY A 193 3.45 3.53 -6.76
CA GLY A 193 3.04 4.92 -6.63
C GLY A 193 3.39 5.75 -7.87
N PRO A 194 3.30 7.09 -7.79
CA PRO A 194 3.76 7.96 -8.87
C PRO A 194 5.22 7.68 -9.25
N GLU A 195 5.61 7.90 -10.51
CA GLU A 195 6.96 7.59 -11.00
C GLU A 195 8.07 8.23 -10.13
N GLY A 196 7.87 9.48 -9.70
CA GLY A 196 8.79 10.16 -8.79
C GLY A 196 8.95 9.47 -7.43
N PHE A 197 7.87 8.87 -6.91
CA PHE A 197 7.88 8.09 -5.67
C PHE A 197 8.70 6.79 -5.86
N VAL A 198 8.41 6.02 -6.91
CA VAL A 198 9.15 4.78 -7.23
C VAL A 198 10.64 5.09 -7.44
N LYS A 199 10.95 6.11 -8.24
CA LYS A 199 12.33 6.54 -8.51
C LYS A 199 13.06 6.95 -7.24
N HIS A 200 12.39 7.65 -6.33
CA HIS A 200 12.99 8.10 -5.06
C HIS A 200 13.39 6.92 -4.16
N TYR A 201 12.53 5.90 -4.02
CA TYR A 201 12.81 4.79 -3.11
C TYR A 201 13.68 3.70 -3.71
N VAL A 202 13.45 3.32 -4.97
CA VAL A 202 14.04 2.11 -5.57
C VAL A 202 14.69 2.35 -6.93
N GLY A 203 14.73 3.60 -7.41
CA GLY A 203 15.29 3.97 -8.71
C GLY A 203 14.31 3.79 -9.86
N ALA A 204 14.57 4.45 -10.98
CA ALA A 204 13.69 4.42 -12.15
C ALA A 204 13.60 3.02 -12.78
N ARG A 205 12.46 2.74 -13.41
CA ARG A 205 12.34 1.65 -14.39
C ARG A 205 13.05 2.03 -15.68
N VAL A 206 13.37 1.05 -16.53
CA VAL A 206 14.07 1.27 -17.79
C VAL A 206 13.27 0.72 -18.95
N TRP A 207 13.26 1.46 -20.06
CA TRP A 207 12.66 1.00 -21.31
C TRP A 207 13.73 0.35 -22.17
N GLU A 208 13.57 -0.93 -22.47
CA GLU A 208 14.52 -1.69 -23.29
C GLU A 208 13.75 -2.65 -24.21
N GLY A 209 13.99 -2.55 -25.52
CA GLY A 209 13.35 -3.44 -26.50
C GLY A 209 11.84 -3.24 -26.65
N GLY A 210 11.31 -2.06 -26.33
CA GLY A 210 9.88 -1.76 -26.37
C GLY A 210 9.10 -2.21 -25.14
N GLU A 211 9.78 -2.79 -24.14
CA GLU A 211 9.19 -3.22 -22.88
C GLU A 211 9.76 -2.44 -21.70
N GLU A 212 8.92 -2.18 -20.70
CA GLU A 212 9.35 -1.59 -19.44
C GLU A 212 9.91 -2.69 -18.52
N LYS A 213 11.18 -2.58 -18.16
CA LYS A 213 11.87 -3.49 -17.25
C LYS A 213 12.10 -2.83 -15.89
N GLN A 214 12.31 -3.67 -14.86
CA GLN A 214 12.57 -3.23 -13.50
C GLN A 214 13.74 -2.23 -13.38
N GLY A 215 14.77 -2.35 -14.23
CA GLY A 215 15.94 -1.48 -14.18
C GLY A 215 16.80 -1.67 -12.93
N PRO A 216 17.92 -0.93 -12.79
CA PRO A 216 18.81 -1.10 -11.64
C PRO A 216 18.16 -0.62 -10.34
N LEU A 217 18.54 -1.25 -9.22
CA LEU A 217 18.18 -0.76 -7.90
C LEU A 217 18.86 0.60 -7.65
N GLY A 218 18.06 1.56 -7.19
CA GLY A 218 18.45 2.94 -6.89
C GLY A 218 17.75 3.46 -5.62
N GLY A 219 17.77 4.78 -5.46
CA GLY A 219 17.01 5.46 -4.41
C GLY A 219 17.47 5.15 -2.98
N VAL A 220 16.57 5.42 -2.03
CA VAL A 220 16.81 5.20 -0.59
C VAL A 220 17.18 3.74 -0.30
N VAL A 221 16.49 2.77 -0.89
CA VAL A 221 16.67 1.33 -0.62
C VAL A 221 18.08 0.85 -1.00
N LYS A 222 18.67 1.38 -2.08
CA LYS A 222 20.06 1.07 -2.46
C LYS A 222 21.05 1.47 -1.35
N GLY A 223 20.82 2.62 -0.71
CA GLY A 223 21.68 3.14 0.36
C GLY A 223 21.64 2.28 1.63
N LEU A 224 20.54 1.58 1.87
CA LEU A 224 20.31 0.78 3.08
C LEU A 224 21.00 -0.60 3.07
N ARG A 225 21.46 -1.08 1.90
CA ARG A 225 22.17 -2.37 1.73
C ARG A 225 21.44 -3.55 2.42
N LEU A 226 20.16 -3.69 2.10
CA LEU A 226 19.27 -4.70 2.69
C LEU A 226 19.53 -6.09 2.11
N ASN A 227 20.53 -6.78 2.67
CA ASN A 227 20.90 -8.14 2.23
C ASN A 227 19.74 -9.12 2.40
N GLY A 228 19.49 -9.95 1.38
CA GLY A 228 18.44 -10.97 1.39
C GLY A 228 17.02 -10.46 1.12
N TRP A 229 16.87 -9.19 0.71
CA TRP A 229 15.60 -8.63 0.28
C TRP A 229 15.59 -8.42 -1.24
N GLU A 230 14.63 -9.02 -1.92
CA GLU A 230 14.36 -8.77 -3.33
C GLU A 230 13.53 -7.50 -3.47
N VAL A 231 13.81 -6.67 -4.48
CA VAL A 231 13.11 -5.40 -4.67
C VAL A 231 12.31 -5.44 -5.97
N VAL A 232 11.03 -5.11 -5.89
CA VAL A 232 10.11 -5.05 -7.03
C VAL A 232 9.46 -3.68 -7.09
N LYS A 233 9.55 -3.07 -8.27
CA LYS A 233 8.90 -1.82 -8.65
C LYS A 233 7.58 -2.19 -9.34
N LEU A 234 6.48 -1.56 -8.97
CA LEU A 234 5.14 -1.69 -9.54
C LEU A 234 4.65 -0.33 -10.04
#